data_AF-A0A951C8U6-F1
#
_entry.id   AF-A0A951C8U6-F1
#
_cell.length_a   1.000
_cell.length_b   1.000
_cell.length_c   1.000
_cell.angle_alpha   90.00
_cell.angle_beta   90.00
_cell.angle_gamma   90.00
#
_symmetry.space_group_name_H-M   'P 1'
#
loop_
_entity.id
_entity.type
_entity.pdbx_description
1 polymer ?
#
loop_
_entity_poly.entity_id
_entity_poly.type
_entity_poly.pdbx_seq_one_letter_code
_entity_poly.pdbx_strand_id
1 'polypeptide(L)'
;MAPAVDAEGRDAVLKVAWRHTESMHEAEGLAALDGYGGVEVYEFEHLSDDTTVMLLERCRPGHELRTRPEAEQHVTIIHLLQAVWAVDLRSGNPFRPLAEMADQWVASAEARLAADQSRLDAGLARDGLSLFREFAQPAATDVLLFTDLHAGNVLAAQRRPWLLIDPK
;
A
#
# COMPACT_ATOMS: atom_id res chain seq x y z
N MET A 1 -10.69 -1.11 -13.03
CA MET A 1 -10.90 0.35 -12.84
C MET A 1 -11.46 0.95 -14.12
N ALA A 2 -12.36 1.93 -14.00
CA ALA A 2 -12.96 2.63 -15.14
C ALA A 2 -13.23 4.11 -14.79
N PRO A 3 -13.18 5.02 -15.77
CA PRO A 3 -13.69 6.38 -15.59
C PRO A 3 -15.14 6.38 -15.11
N ALA A 4 -15.49 7.31 -14.23
CA ALA A 4 -16.84 7.50 -13.71
C ALA A 4 -17.15 8.99 -13.55
N VAL A 5 -18.43 9.30 -13.42
CA VAL A 5 -18.93 10.60 -12.98
C VAL A 5 -19.87 10.32 -11.83
N ASP A 6 -19.70 11.00 -10.70
CA ASP A 6 -20.55 10.79 -9.54
C ASP A 6 -21.89 11.54 -9.64
N ALA A 7 -22.72 11.43 -8.59
CA ALA A 7 -24.03 12.07 -8.55
C ALA A 7 -23.96 13.61 -8.62
N GLU A 8 -22.86 14.20 -8.17
CA GLU A 8 -22.58 15.64 -8.19
C GLU A 8 -21.89 16.12 -9.48
N GLY A 9 -21.59 15.22 -10.42
CA GLY A 9 -20.95 15.55 -11.69
C GLY A 9 -19.42 15.64 -11.63
N ARG A 10 -18.78 15.17 -10.54
CA ARG A 10 -17.32 15.14 -10.38
C ARG A 10 -16.70 14.03 -11.23
N ASP A 11 -15.57 14.33 -11.89
CA ASP A 11 -14.78 13.35 -12.66
C ASP A 11 -14.03 12.41 -11.68
N ALA A 12 -14.29 11.11 -11.80
CA ALA A 12 -13.85 10.11 -10.84
C ALA A 12 -13.34 8.83 -11.53
N VAL A 13 -12.77 7.93 -10.73
CA VAL A 13 -12.43 6.56 -11.13
C VAL A 13 -13.17 5.58 -10.23
N LEU A 14 -13.92 4.67 -10.83
CA LEU A 14 -14.50 3.52 -10.15
C LEU A 14 -13.49 2.37 -10.15
N LYS A 15 -13.08 1.91 -8.98
CA LYS A 15 -12.23 0.72 -8.80
C LYS A 15 -13.04 -0.36 -8.08
N VAL A 16 -13.27 -1.47 -8.77
CA VAL A 16 -13.75 -2.72 -8.18
C VAL A 16 -12.54 -3.62 -8.02
N ALA A 17 -12.24 -4.02 -6.80
CA ALA A 17 -11.05 -4.79 -6.46
C ALA A 17 -11.42 -5.99 -5.58
N TRP A 18 -10.74 -7.12 -5.82
CA TRP A 18 -10.82 -8.25 -4.92
C TRP A 18 -10.02 -7.99 -3.65
N ARG A 19 -10.64 -8.23 -2.50
CA ARG A 19 -9.99 -8.27 -1.20
C ARG A 19 -9.23 -9.59 -1.10
N HIS A 20 -7.92 -9.49 -1.11
CA HIS A 20 -7.02 -10.58 -0.78
C HIS A 20 -6.01 -10.06 0.23
N THR A 21 -5.16 -10.94 0.75
CA THR A 21 -4.21 -10.61 1.81
C THR A 21 -3.45 -9.31 1.54
N GLU A 22 -3.00 -9.05 0.31
CA GLU A 22 -2.22 -7.83 -0.03
C GLU A 22 -3.05 -6.57 -0.28
N SER A 23 -4.36 -6.66 -0.53
CA SER A 23 -5.23 -5.50 -0.82
C SER A 23 -6.31 -5.25 0.22
N MET A 24 -6.27 -5.99 1.33
CA MET A 24 -7.36 -6.08 2.31
C MET A 24 -7.79 -4.70 2.86
N HIS A 25 -6.83 -3.81 3.05
CA HIS A 25 -7.00 -2.48 3.66
C HIS A 25 -6.66 -1.33 2.70
N GLU A 26 -6.72 -1.56 1.38
CA GLU A 26 -6.34 -0.56 0.39
C GLU A 26 -7.21 0.71 0.51
N ALA A 27 -8.53 0.53 0.65
CA ALA A 27 -9.48 1.64 0.74
C ALA A 27 -9.28 2.45 2.02
N GLU A 28 -9.11 1.76 3.15
CA GLU A 28 -8.85 2.36 4.46
C GLU A 28 -7.50 3.07 4.49
N GLY A 29 -6.48 2.51 3.83
CA GLY A 29 -5.15 3.12 3.70
C GLY A 29 -5.20 4.43 2.90
N LEU A 30 -5.89 4.45 1.76
CA LEU A 30 -6.10 5.69 1.00
C LEU A 30 -6.96 6.70 1.77
N ALA A 31 -8.03 6.25 2.42
CA ALA A 31 -8.92 7.12 3.20
C ALA A 31 -8.19 7.74 4.40
N ALA A 32 -7.27 7.02 5.05
CA ALA A 32 -6.48 7.51 6.17
C ALA A 32 -5.53 8.66 5.79
N LEU A 33 -5.15 8.77 4.51
CA LEU A 33 -4.37 9.90 4.03
C LEU A 33 -5.21 11.18 3.91
N ASP A 34 -6.54 11.07 3.79
CA ASP A 34 -7.44 12.23 3.59
C ASP A 34 -6.97 13.15 2.44
N GLY A 35 -6.54 12.52 1.34
CA GLY A 35 -5.95 13.21 0.19
C GLY A 35 -4.55 13.80 0.43
N TYR A 36 -3.95 13.61 1.60
CA TYR A 36 -2.58 14.04 1.91
C TYR A 36 -1.53 13.10 1.35
N GLY A 37 -1.17 13.32 0.07
CA GLY A 37 -0.16 12.54 -0.65
C GLY A 37 -0.74 11.37 -1.44
N GLY A 38 -1.98 10.96 -1.18
CA GLY A 38 -2.73 9.99 -1.98
C GLY A 38 -3.91 10.62 -2.72
N VAL A 39 -4.47 9.88 -3.68
CA VAL A 39 -5.79 10.20 -4.25
C VAL A 39 -6.85 10.26 -3.17
N GLU A 40 -7.80 11.18 -3.32
CA GLU A 40 -8.96 11.20 -2.43
C GLU A 40 -9.86 9.99 -2.68
N VAL A 41 -10.34 9.40 -1.59
CA VAL A 41 -11.42 8.40 -1.62
C VAL A 41 -12.72 9.15 -1.39
N TYR A 42 -13.53 9.29 -2.42
CA TYR A 42 -14.84 9.94 -2.29
C TYR A 42 -15.83 9.03 -1.57
N GLU A 43 -15.78 7.73 -1.87
CA GLU A 43 -16.62 6.71 -1.25
C GLU A 43 -15.98 5.34 -1.42
N PHE A 44 -16.20 4.43 -0.47
CA PHE A 44 -15.91 3.01 -0.67
C PHE A 44 -16.89 2.12 0.09
N GLU A 45 -17.12 0.93 -0.44
CA GLU A 45 -18.02 -0.07 0.14
C GLU A 45 -17.43 -1.47 0.00
N HIS A 46 -17.51 -2.27 1.06
CA HIS A 46 -17.23 -3.71 1.00
C HIS A 46 -18.53 -4.45 0.69
N LEU A 47 -18.73 -4.83 -0.57
CA LEU A 47 -19.96 -5.50 -1.02
C LEU A 47 -20.06 -6.96 -0.52
N SER A 48 -18.92 -7.56 -0.19
CA SER A 48 -18.76 -8.95 0.29
C SER A 48 -17.41 -9.10 1.01
N ASP A 49 -17.14 -10.29 1.54
CA ASP A 49 -15.85 -10.61 2.17
C ASP A 49 -14.66 -10.46 1.21
N ASP A 50 -14.90 -10.61 -0.09
CA ASP A 50 -13.87 -10.65 -1.14
C ASP A 50 -13.89 -9.46 -2.10
N THR A 51 -14.79 -8.49 -1.95
CA THR A 51 -14.94 -7.39 -2.92
C THR A 51 -15.05 -6.04 -2.26
N THR A 52 -14.19 -5.10 -2.68
CA THR A 52 -14.27 -3.68 -2.33
C THR A 52 -14.49 -2.85 -3.59
N VAL A 53 -15.42 -1.91 -3.51
CA VAL A 53 -15.66 -0.90 -4.53
C VAL A 53 -15.24 0.45 -3.97
N MET A 54 -14.50 1.22 -4.76
CA MET A 54 -14.04 2.56 -4.41
C MET A 54 -14.36 3.53 -5.53
N LEU A 55 -14.81 4.72 -5.15
CA LEU A 55 -14.91 5.89 -6.00
C LEU A 55 -13.78 6.85 -5.63
N LEU A 56 -12.84 7.04 -6.55
CA LEU A 56 -11.57 7.72 -6.29
C LEU A 56 -11.43 9.00 -7.13
N GLU A 57 -10.61 9.92 -6.65
CA GLU A 57 -10.12 11.05 -7.42
C GLU A 57 -9.48 10.58 -8.73
N ARG A 58 -9.86 11.23 -9.84
CA ARG A 58 -9.22 11.00 -11.13
C ARG A 58 -8.01 11.90 -11.33
N CYS A 59 -6.82 11.31 -11.33
CA CYS A 59 -5.59 12.04 -11.65
C CYS A 59 -5.60 12.55 -13.10
N ARG A 60 -5.41 13.87 -13.28
CA ARG A 60 -5.20 14.53 -14.56
C ARG A 60 -3.84 15.25 -14.53
N PRO A 61 -2.94 15.03 -15.51
CA PRO A 61 -3.09 14.17 -16.68
C PRO A 61 -3.01 12.67 -16.39
N GLY A 62 -2.58 12.26 -15.19
CA GLY A 62 -2.50 10.85 -14.80
C GLY A 62 -1.29 10.10 -15.35
N HIS A 63 -0.23 10.81 -15.74
CA HIS A 63 1.04 10.18 -16.13
C HIS A 63 1.75 9.59 -14.90
N GLU A 64 2.32 8.42 -15.05
CA GLU A 64 3.09 7.77 -13.99
C GLU A 64 4.40 8.52 -13.72
N LEU A 65 4.78 8.60 -12.45
CA LEU A 65 6.06 9.18 -12.01
C LEU A 65 7.25 8.46 -12.65
N ARG A 66 7.13 7.16 -12.98
CA ARG A 66 8.20 6.39 -13.64
C ARG A 66 8.64 6.95 -14.99
N THR A 67 7.84 7.84 -15.59
CA THR A 67 8.19 8.55 -16.84
C THR A 67 9.19 9.69 -16.62
N ARG A 68 9.46 10.08 -15.37
CA ARG A 68 10.43 11.11 -14.97
C ARG A 68 11.84 10.52 -14.80
N PRO A 69 12.90 11.35 -14.82
CA PRO A 69 14.24 10.91 -14.43
C PRO A 69 14.26 10.35 -12.99
N GLU A 70 15.03 9.28 -12.76
CA GLU A 70 15.10 8.56 -11.48
C GLU A 70 15.36 9.46 -10.27
N ALA A 71 16.27 10.45 -10.40
CA ALA A 71 16.54 11.42 -9.35
C ALA A 71 15.28 12.22 -8.91
N GLU A 72 14.39 12.57 -9.83
CA GLU A 72 13.12 13.23 -9.51
C GLU A 72 12.12 12.27 -8.87
N GLN A 73 12.15 10.99 -9.29
CA GLN A 73 11.30 9.95 -8.71
C GLN A 73 11.62 9.77 -7.23
N HIS A 74 12.91 9.64 -6.88
CA HIS A 74 13.34 9.45 -5.49
C HIS A 74 12.91 10.60 -4.59
N VAL A 75 13.11 11.85 -5.02
CA VAL A 75 12.69 13.02 -4.25
C VAL A 75 11.17 13.01 -4.02
N THR A 76 10.39 12.68 -5.06
CA THR A 76 8.93 12.63 -4.95
C THR A 76 8.49 11.51 -4.00
N ILE A 77 9.05 10.30 -4.14
CA ILE A 77 8.72 9.16 -3.29
C ILE A 77 9.04 9.44 -1.82
N ILE A 78 10.18 10.06 -1.53
CA ILE A 78 10.55 10.43 -0.15
C ILE A 78 9.51 11.37 0.48
N HIS A 79 9.05 12.38 -0.25
CA HIS A 79 8.01 13.29 0.25
C HIS A 79 6.67 12.58 0.47
N LEU A 80 6.30 11.65 -0.42
CA LEU A 80 5.07 10.87 -0.26
C LEU A 80 5.16 9.90 0.93
N LEU A 81 6.33 9.29 1.15
CA LEU A 81 6.56 8.42 2.29
C LEU A 81 6.44 9.19 3.62
N GLN A 82 6.93 10.43 3.68
CA GLN A 82 6.74 11.31 4.83
C GLN A 82 5.26 11.62 5.08
N ALA A 83 4.46 11.78 4.03
CA ALA A 83 3.01 11.97 4.16
C ALA A 83 2.32 10.73 4.75
N VAL A 84 2.70 9.53 4.30
CA VAL A 84 2.18 8.27 4.84
C VAL A 84 2.55 8.09 6.31
N TRP A 85 3.81 8.36 6.68
CA TRP A 85 4.27 8.23 8.07
C TRP A 85 3.74 9.30 9.02
N ALA A 86 3.20 10.40 8.49
CA ALA A 86 2.56 11.44 9.29
C ALA A 86 1.11 11.10 9.67
N VAL A 87 0.54 10.01 9.14
CA VAL A 87 -0.81 9.55 9.47
C VAL A 87 -0.87 9.15 10.96
N ASP A 88 -1.76 9.82 11.71
CA ASP A 88 -2.04 9.46 13.09
C ASP A 88 -2.92 8.20 13.14
N LEU A 89 -2.28 7.04 13.35
CA LEU A 89 -2.96 5.77 13.50
C LEU A 89 -3.64 5.70 14.86
N ARG A 90 -4.92 6.09 14.90
CA ARG A 90 -5.76 5.95 16.08
C ARG A 90 -5.76 4.52 16.60
N SER A 91 -5.89 4.37 17.92
CA SER A 91 -6.10 3.07 18.56
C SER A 91 -7.31 2.36 17.97
N GLY A 92 -7.17 1.08 17.60
CA GLY A 92 -8.25 0.31 16.98
C GLY A 92 -8.39 0.52 15.47
N ASN A 93 -7.36 1.04 14.80
CA ASN A 93 -7.31 1.04 13.34
C ASN A 93 -7.39 -0.40 12.77
N PRO A 94 -7.87 -0.58 11.53
CA PRO A 94 -8.06 -1.90 10.94
C PRO A 94 -6.77 -2.53 10.43
N PHE A 95 -5.65 -1.79 10.40
CA PHE A 95 -4.43 -2.26 9.74
C PHE A 95 -3.79 -3.38 10.55
N ARG A 96 -3.52 -4.49 9.86
CA ARG A 96 -2.75 -5.59 10.42
C ARG A 96 -1.32 -5.14 10.76
N PRO A 97 -0.74 -5.59 11.88
CA PRO A 97 0.66 -5.34 12.20
C PRO A 97 1.61 -6.05 11.23
N LEU A 98 2.78 -5.44 10.97
CA LEU A 98 3.85 -6.07 10.18
C LEU A 98 4.29 -7.40 10.79
N ALA A 99 4.31 -7.52 12.12
CA ALA A 99 4.65 -8.75 12.84
C ALA A 99 3.79 -9.95 12.38
N GLU A 100 2.48 -9.73 12.21
CA GLU A 100 1.56 -10.80 11.80
C GLU A 100 1.86 -11.24 10.35
N MET A 101 2.13 -10.28 9.46
CA MET A 101 2.53 -10.56 8.08
C MET A 101 3.86 -11.31 8.05
N ALA A 102 4.82 -10.89 8.89
CA ALA A 102 6.13 -11.51 8.97
C ALA A 102 6.06 -12.96 9.43
N ASP A 103 5.22 -13.27 10.42
CA ASP A 103 5.02 -14.65 10.87
C ASP A 103 4.47 -15.55 9.76
N GLN A 104 3.50 -15.05 8.98
CA GLN A 104 2.94 -15.79 7.84
C GLN A 104 4.00 -16.03 6.75
N TRP A 105 4.77 -15.00 6.40
CA TRP A 105 5.83 -15.11 5.40
C TRP A 105 6.94 -16.05 5.84
N VAL A 106 7.33 -16.02 7.11
CA VAL A 106 8.37 -16.91 7.64
C VAL A 106 7.88 -18.35 7.66
N ALA A 107 6.65 -18.63 8.10
CA ALA A 107 6.09 -19.97 8.03
C ALA A 107 6.05 -20.51 6.58
N SER A 108 5.70 -19.65 5.61
CA SER A 108 5.74 -20.01 4.19
C SER A 108 7.16 -20.30 3.69
N ALA A 109 8.14 -19.50 4.12
CA ALA A 109 9.54 -19.68 3.76
C ALA A 109 10.12 -20.97 4.37
N GLU A 110 9.86 -21.25 5.65
CA GLU A 110 10.26 -22.47 6.34
C GLU A 110 9.70 -23.72 5.63
N ALA A 111 8.41 -23.69 5.24
CA ALA A 111 7.78 -24.79 4.50
C ALA A 111 8.44 -25.01 3.13
N ARG A 112 8.77 -23.94 2.40
CA ARG A 112 9.45 -24.02 1.09
C ARG A 112 10.87 -24.57 1.22
N LEU A 113 11.62 -24.17 2.25
CA LEU A 113 12.96 -24.66 2.52
C LEU A 113 12.96 -26.14 2.94
N ALA A 114 11.97 -26.55 3.74
CA ALA A 114 11.81 -27.96 4.10
C ALA A 114 11.52 -28.84 2.88
N ALA A 115 10.80 -28.32 1.88
CA ALA A 115 10.50 -29.02 0.64
C ALA A 115 11.69 -29.09 -0.34
N ASP A 116 12.57 -28.09 -0.35
CA ASP A 116 13.77 -28.05 -1.19
C ASP A 116 14.94 -27.35 -0.49
N GLN A 117 15.77 -28.16 0.15
CA GLN A 117 16.94 -27.70 0.92
C GLN A 117 18.13 -27.32 0.01
N SER A 118 18.04 -27.53 -1.30
CA SER A 118 19.16 -27.22 -2.22
C SER A 118 19.24 -25.74 -2.60
N ARG A 119 18.20 -24.96 -2.32
CA ARG A 119 18.07 -23.56 -2.78
C ARG A 119 18.94 -22.58 -1.99
N LEU A 120 19.12 -22.81 -0.70
CA LEU A 120 19.78 -21.89 0.23
C LEU A 120 20.48 -22.67 1.34
N ASP A 121 21.56 -22.10 1.88
CA ASP A 121 22.19 -22.62 3.09
C ASP A 121 21.22 -22.55 4.28
N ALA A 122 21.06 -23.68 4.99
CA ALA A 122 20.09 -23.80 6.06
C ALA A 122 20.42 -22.93 7.30
N GLY A 123 21.70 -22.64 7.54
CA GLY A 123 22.14 -21.73 8.59
C GLY A 123 21.75 -20.30 8.26
N LEU A 124 22.14 -19.83 7.07
CA LEU A 124 21.82 -18.48 6.60
C LEU A 124 20.30 -18.24 6.51
N ALA A 125 19.55 -19.23 6.04
CA ALA A 125 18.09 -19.13 5.95
C ALA A 125 17.46 -19.01 7.34
N ARG A 126 17.91 -19.80 8.33
CA ARG A 126 17.43 -19.71 9.71
C ARG A 126 17.72 -18.33 10.30
N ASP A 127 18.95 -17.85 10.15
CA ASP A 127 19.37 -16.57 10.72
C ASP A 127 18.60 -15.39 10.10
N GLY A 128 18.43 -15.40 8.78
CA GLY A 128 17.64 -14.38 8.07
C GLY A 128 16.17 -14.35 8.49
N LEU A 129 15.54 -15.53 8.62
CA LEU A 129 14.15 -15.63 9.06
C LEU A 129 13.98 -15.22 10.54
N SER A 130 14.98 -15.49 11.38
CA SER A 130 14.99 -15.03 12.77
C SER A 130 15.05 -13.50 12.86
N LEU A 131 15.98 -12.87 12.13
CA LEU A 131 16.11 -11.41 12.07
C LEU A 131 14.84 -10.75 11.50
N PHE A 132 14.23 -11.38 10.50
CA PHE A 132 13.00 -10.88 9.90
C PHE A 132 11.83 -10.84 10.91
N ARG A 133 11.66 -11.88 11.74
CA ARG A 133 10.68 -11.86 12.84
C ARG A 133 11.01 -10.83 13.92
N GLU A 134 12.29 -10.69 14.25
CA GLU A 134 12.77 -9.75 15.27
C GLU A 134 12.48 -8.30 14.87
N PHE A 135 12.82 -7.91 13.64
CA PHE A 135 12.62 -6.54 13.16
C PHE A 135 11.18 -6.17 12.82
N ALA A 136 10.30 -7.17 12.69
CA ALA A 136 8.88 -6.94 12.46
C ALA A 136 8.08 -6.71 13.76
N GLN A 137 8.69 -6.88 14.94
CA GLN A 137 8.00 -6.72 16.22
C GLN A 137 7.50 -5.28 16.41
N PRO A 138 6.30 -5.09 17.00
CA PRO A 138 5.73 -3.76 17.18
C PRO A 138 6.61 -2.84 18.04
N ALA A 139 6.69 -1.57 17.68
CA ALA A 139 7.41 -0.54 18.40
C ALA A 139 6.57 0.72 18.62
N ALA A 140 6.99 1.57 19.57
CA ALA A 140 6.34 2.87 19.79
C ALA A 140 6.48 3.84 18.59
N THR A 141 7.34 3.50 17.63
CA THR A 141 7.60 4.25 16.39
C THR A 141 6.91 3.63 15.17
N ASP A 142 5.97 2.70 15.37
CA ASP A 142 5.22 2.10 14.28
C ASP A 142 4.43 3.17 13.52
N VAL A 143 4.42 3.01 12.20
CA VAL A 143 3.80 3.93 11.23
C VAL A 143 2.97 3.13 10.25
N LEU A 144 2.08 3.81 9.52
CA LEU A 144 1.40 3.20 8.39
C LEU A 144 2.43 2.78 7.33
N LEU A 145 2.33 1.55 6.85
CA LEU A 145 3.20 1.01 5.82
C LEU A 145 2.40 0.83 4.53
N PHE A 146 2.90 1.44 3.45
CA PHE A 146 2.47 1.10 2.10
C PHE A 146 3.55 0.24 1.47
N THR A 147 3.22 -1.04 1.27
CA THR A 147 4.20 -2.06 0.92
C THR A 147 4.62 -2.02 -0.55
N ASP A 148 3.83 -1.35 -1.39
CA ASP A 148 4.04 -1.23 -2.84
C ASP A 148 4.21 0.22 -3.32
N LEU A 149 4.86 1.08 -2.51
CA LEU A 149 5.16 2.45 -2.91
C LEU A 149 6.36 2.51 -3.88
N HIS A 150 6.06 2.65 -5.17
CA HIS A 150 7.05 2.88 -6.22
C HIS A 150 6.53 3.87 -7.28
N ALA A 151 7.40 4.34 -8.19
CA ALA A 151 7.07 5.37 -9.18
C ALA A 151 5.97 4.98 -10.19
N GLY A 152 5.55 3.72 -10.21
CA GLY A 152 4.41 3.25 -10.99
C GLY A 152 3.06 3.47 -10.31
N ASN A 153 3.07 3.49 -8.98
CA ASN A 153 1.89 3.73 -8.14
C ASN A 153 1.80 5.21 -7.72
N VAL A 154 2.39 6.11 -8.50
CA VAL A 154 2.34 7.55 -8.28
C VAL A 154 1.99 8.23 -9.60
N LEU A 155 0.92 9.02 -9.60
CA LEU A 155 0.38 9.68 -10.79
C LEU A 155 0.44 11.20 -10.68
N ALA A 156 0.67 11.85 -11.82
CA ALA A 156 0.57 13.29 -11.94
C ALA A 156 -0.90 13.75 -11.83
N ALA A 157 -1.16 14.74 -10.98
CA ALA A 157 -2.51 15.23 -10.74
C ALA A 157 -2.56 16.78 -10.69
N GLN A 158 -3.79 17.33 -10.73
CA GLN A 158 -4.01 18.77 -10.67
C GLN A 158 -4.01 19.29 -9.24
N ARG A 159 -4.60 18.54 -8.30
CA ARG A 159 -4.73 18.92 -6.90
C ARG A 159 -3.37 19.01 -6.20
N ARG A 160 -2.49 18.04 -6.49
CA ARG A 160 -1.07 18.06 -6.14
C ARG A 160 -0.26 17.50 -7.31
N PRO A 161 1.01 17.92 -7.49
CA PRO A 161 1.81 17.48 -8.62
C PRO A 161 1.92 15.96 -8.76
N TRP A 162 1.94 15.24 -7.63
CA TRP A 162 2.04 13.78 -7.57
C TRP A 162 1.15 13.24 -6.45
N LEU A 163 0.40 12.18 -6.76
CA LEU A 163 -0.49 11.48 -5.84
C LEU A 163 -0.24 9.99 -5.92
N LEU A 164 -0.16 9.37 -4.75
CA LEU A 164 -0.09 7.93 -4.59
C LEU A 164 -1.44 7.28 -4.92
N ILE A 165 -1.37 6.12 -5.56
CA ILE A 165 -2.49 5.22 -5.83
C ILE A 165 -2.15 3.80 -5.37
N ASP A 166 -3.17 2.95 -5.24
CA ASP A 166 -3.03 1.50 -5.01
C ASP A 166 -2.09 1.08 -3.86
N PRO A 167 -2.28 1.59 -2.63
CA PRO A 167 -1.46 1.19 -1.49
C PRO A 167 -1.80 -0.23 -1.05
N LYS A 168 -0.94 -1.17 -1.42
CA LYS A 168 -0.95 -2.54 -0.89
C LYS A 168 -0.43 -2.58 0.55
#